data_AF-A0A524CTE8-F1
#
_entry.id   AF-A0A524CTE8-F1
#
_cell.length_a   1.000
_cell.length_b   1.000
_cell.length_c   1.000
_cell.angle_alpha   90.00
_cell.angle_beta   90.00
_cell.angle_gamma   90.00
#
_symmetry.space_group_name_H-M   'P 1'
#
loop_
_entity.id
_entity.type
_entity.pdbx_description
1 polymer ?
#
loop_
_entity_poly.entity_id
_entity_poly.type
_entity_poly.pdbx_seq_one_letter_code
_entity_poly.pdbx_strand_id
1 'polypeptide(L)'
;MECLPERNRWRSWVELCRSAFAASLLPLHTQDALVGTVFTYIANHTLCHQRRRIAVKILVLGSGMMGSASAYDLVRNDSVEKVIVADIDPKCAGSVADEMGEKAEARTIDGTNKAQLKKAFQEVDAVVSAISYNVNLLHTEVAIETGTHLCDLGGNFKVVESQLELDSKAKDAGVIVVPDSGLAPGMVNVITREAIEYLDRVESVKLRVGGLQQEPRPPLNYALIFSVEGLINEYKEPCMVLRNGQIKFEEPLVGFEEITFPAPYGKLEAFNTSGGTSTLPLTYKGKIKDLDYKTIRYPGHGHKMWTLMKLGLMDGNSIKVDETEVVPRRVLETLLEK
;
A
#
# COMPACT_ATOMS: atom_id res chain seq x y z
N MET A 1 -15.15 -13.51 -4.97
CA MET A 1 -15.03 -12.08 -4.62
C MET A 1 -16.01 -11.34 -5.50
N GLU A 2 -17.15 -10.92 -4.95
CA GLU A 2 -18.11 -10.09 -5.66
C GLU A 2 -17.49 -8.70 -5.90
N CYS A 3 -17.53 -8.22 -7.14
CA CYS A 3 -17.26 -6.82 -7.49
C CYS A 3 -18.22 -5.96 -6.62
N LEU A 4 -17.71 -5.32 -5.56
CA LEU A 4 -18.51 -4.69 -4.49
C LEU A 4 -19.52 -3.67 -5.04
N PRO A 5 -20.73 -3.53 -4.45
CA PRO A 5 -21.84 -2.80 -5.06
C PRO A 5 -21.81 -1.27 -4.92
N GLU A 6 -20.84 -0.66 -4.24
CA GLU A 6 -20.81 0.79 -3.98
C GLU A 6 -19.81 1.53 -4.89
N ARG A 7 -20.24 1.73 -6.15
CA ARG A 7 -19.45 2.05 -7.34
C ARG A 7 -18.53 3.29 -7.34
N ASN A 8 -18.39 4.11 -6.30
CA ASN A 8 -17.64 5.38 -6.42
C ASN A 8 -16.89 5.88 -5.16
N ARG A 9 -16.81 5.11 -4.06
CA ARG A 9 -16.13 5.59 -2.82
C ARG A 9 -14.64 5.88 -2.98
N TRP A 10 -13.98 5.25 -3.94
CA TRP A 10 -12.56 5.47 -4.19
C TRP A 10 -12.29 6.82 -4.89
N ARG A 11 -13.24 7.38 -5.66
CA ARG A 11 -13.09 8.69 -6.33
C ARG A 11 -12.96 9.81 -5.31
N SER A 12 -13.86 9.84 -4.33
CA SER A 12 -13.81 10.82 -3.24
C SER A 12 -12.55 10.64 -2.40
N TRP A 13 -12.02 9.42 -2.26
CA TRP A 13 -10.74 9.18 -1.59
C TRP A 13 -9.56 9.77 -2.37
N VAL A 14 -9.48 9.59 -3.70
CA VAL A 14 -8.43 10.20 -4.54
C VAL A 14 -8.50 11.73 -4.49
N GLU A 15 -9.70 12.31 -4.59
CA GLU A 15 -9.92 13.76 -4.47
C GLU A 15 -9.57 14.28 -3.08
N LEU A 16 -9.88 13.54 -2.01
CA LEU A 16 -9.52 13.88 -0.64
C LEU A 16 -8.00 13.81 -0.44
N CYS A 17 -7.31 12.79 -0.96
CA CYS A 17 -5.85 12.72 -0.94
C CYS A 17 -5.25 13.95 -1.64
N ARG A 18 -5.68 14.25 -2.86
CA ARG A 18 -5.24 15.45 -3.61
C ARG A 18 -5.49 16.75 -2.83
N SER A 19 -6.67 16.87 -2.21
CA SER A 19 -7.06 18.07 -1.44
C SER A 19 -6.30 18.21 -0.12
N ALA A 20 -6.08 17.11 0.60
CA ALA A 20 -5.30 17.09 1.83
C ALA A 20 -3.84 17.50 1.57
N PHE A 21 -3.29 17.15 0.39
CA PHE A 21 -1.98 17.62 -0.04
C PHE A 21 -1.95 19.10 -0.40
N ALA A 22 -2.92 19.57 -1.18
CA ALA A 22 -3.04 20.99 -1.52
C ALA A 22 -3.20 21.89 -0.28
N ALA A 23 -3.83 21.36 0.78
CA ALA A 23 -4.01 22.05 2.06
C ALA A 23 -2.82 21.90 3.03
N SER A 24 -1.84 21.06 2.74
CA SER A 24 -0.66 20.89 3.60
C SER A 24 0.31 22.07 3.45
N LEU A 25 0.89 22.55 4.56
CA LEU A 25 1.93 23.60 4.58
C LEU A 25 3.27 23.16 3.97
N LEU A 26 3.30 22.05 3.22
CA LEU A 26 4.50 21.54 2.58
C LEU A 26 4.90 22.45 1.41
N PRO A 27 6.21 22.63 1.14
CA PRO A 27 6.69 23.38 -0.02
C PRO A 27 6.05 22.87 -1.32
N LEU A 28 5.75 23.76 -2.26
CA LEU A 28 5.12 23.43 -3.57
C LEU A 28 5.82 22.28 -4.32
N HIS A 29 7.15 22.19 -4.24
CA HIS A 29 7.92 21.10 -4.86
C HIS A 29 7.61 19.71 -4.27
N THR A 30 7.18 19.65 -3.00
CA THR A 30 6.75 18.41 -2.32
C THR A 30 5.33 18.02 -2.68
N GLN A 31 4.46 19.02 -2.92
CA GLN A 31 3.09 18.79 -3.39
C GLN A 31 3.10 18.21 -4.82
N ASP A 32 3.98 18.73 -5.68
CA ASP A 32 4.26 18.15 -7.00
C ASP A 32 4.96 16.77 -6.88
N ALA A 33 5.83 16.59 -5.87
CA ALA A 33 6.51 15.33 -5.58
C ALA A 33 5.54 14.15 -5.31
N LEU A 34 4.46 14.41 -4.58
CA LEU A 34 3.63 13.36 -3.98
C LEU A 34 2.39 12.99 -4.80
N VAL A 35 1.88 13.91 -5.63
CA VAL A 35 0.74 13.65 -6.52
C VAL A 35 1.21 13.12 -7.90
N GLY A 36 2.51 13.11 -8.18
CA GLY A 36 3.03 12.66 -9.48
C GLY A 36 4.47 12.16 -9.55
N THR A 37 5.32 12.25 -8.53
CA THR A 37 6.78 12.25 -8.81
C THR A 37 7.51 10.92 -8.71
N VAL A 38 6.88 9.80 -8.34
CA VAL A 38 7.46 8.53 -8.81
C VAL A 38 7.39 8.47 -10.35
N PHE A 39 6.27 8.89 -10.93
CA PHE A 39 6.09 8.91 -12.39
C PHE A 39 6.84 10.07 -13.08
N THR A 40 6.91 11.25 -12.47
CA THR A 40 7.67 12.40 -13.01
C THR A 40 9.17 12.24 -12.86
N TYR A 41 9.68 11.58 -11.81
CA TYR A 41 11.11 11.31 -11.66
C TYR A 41 11.61 10.24 -12.63
N ILE A 42 10.80 9.20 -12.89
CA ILE A 42 11.03 8.21 -13.96
C ILE A 42 11.02 8.91 -15.33
N ALA A 43 10.04 9.78 -15.60
CA ALA A 43 9.96 10.54 -16.85
C ALA A 43 11.11 11.54 -17.06
N ASN A 44 11.67 12.10 -15.97
CA ASN A 44 12.72 13.11 -16.04
C ASN A 44 14.14 12.53 -16.15
N HIS A 45 14.41 11.31 -15.66
CA HIS A 45 15.74 10.68 -15.83
C HIS A 45 15.99 10.16 -17.25
N THR A 46 14.97 10.17 -18.12
CA THR A 46 15.13 9.96 -19.56
C THR A 46 15.52 11.24 -20.33
N LEU A 47 15.61 12.40 -19.67
CA LEU A 47 15.67 13.71 -20.34
C LEU A 47 17.03 14.41 -20.21
N CYS A 48 18.00 13.93 -20.97
CA CYS A 48 19.02 14.79 -21.56
C CYS A 48 19.11 14.54 -23.07
N HIS A 49 17.99 14.72 -23.80
CA HIS A 49 17.95 15.16 -25.20
C HIS A 49 16.48 15.27 -25.67
N GLN A 50 16.04 16.50 -26.00
CA GLN A 50 14.85 16.87 -26.78
C GLN A 50 13.45 16.50 -26.22
N ARG A 51 12.65 17.54 -25.93
CA ARG A 51 11.22 17.49 -25.59
C ARG A 51 10.38 16.80 -26.69
N ARG A 52 10.31 15.47 -26.67
CA ARG A 52 9.14 14.73 -27.14
C ARG A 52 8.23 14.53 -25.92
N ARG A 53 6.93 14.80 -26.07
CA ARG A 53 5.92 14.31 -25.12
C ARG A 53 6.07 12.79 -25.10
N ILE A 54 6.72 12.23 -24.09
CA ILE A 54 6.83 10.78 -23.94
C ILE A 54 5.41 10.33 -23.61
N ALA A 55 4.80 9.60 -24.53
CA ALA A 55 3.46 9.07 -24.40
C ALA A 55 3.57 7.80 -23.55
N VAL A 56 3.31 7.92 -22.24
CA VAL A 56 3.53 6.82 -21.28
C VAL A 56 2.35 5.87 -21.27
N LYS A 57 2.61 4.57 -21.38
CA LYS A 57 1.63 3.49 -21.23
C LYS A 57 1.83 2.78 -19.90
N ILE A 58 0.76 2.61 -19.14
CA ILE A 58 0.82 2.04 -17.80
C ILE A 58 -0.13 0.85 -17.70
N LEU A 59 0.36 -0.27 -17.18
CA LEU A 59 -0.46 -1.41 -16.80
C LEU A 59 -0.81 -1.33 -15.31
N VAL A 60 -2.10 -1.34 -14.99
CA VAL A 60 -2.60 -1.50 -13.62
C VAL A 60 -3.07 -2.93 -13.46
N LEU A 61 -2.31 -3.73 -12.70
CA LEU A 61 -2.69 -5.08 -12.32
C LEU A 61 -3.60 -5.03 -11.09
N GLY A 62 -4.78 -5.62 -11.20
CA GLY A 62 -5.82 -5.61 -10.18
C GLY A 62 -6.84 -4.49 -10.43
N SER A 63 -8.11 -4.86 -10.45
CA SER A 63 -9.26 -3.94 -10.64
C SER A 63 -10.09 -3.74 -9.36
N GLY A 64 -9.51 -4.07 -8.20
CA GLY A 64 -10.09 -3.74 -6.88
C GLY A 64 -9.96 -2.25 -6.54
N MET A 65 -10.39 -1.85 -5.34
CA MET A 65 -10.48 -0.43 -4.94
C MET A 65 -9.23 0.40 -5.25
N MET A 66 -8.04 -0.11 -4.93
CA MET A 66 -6.78 0.62 -5.13
C MET A 66 -6.34 0.63 -6.60
N GLY A 67 -6.60 -0.45 -7.34
CA GLY A 67 -6.35 -0.49 -8.78
C GLY A 67 -7.24 0.48 -9.54
N SER A 68 -8.53 0.52 -9.22
CA SER A 68 -9.49 1.47 -9.79
C SER A 68 -9.13 2.92 -9.48
N ALA A 69 -8.72 3.21 -8.24
CA ALA A 69 -8.23 4.53 -7.85
C ALA A 69 -6.98 4.93 -8.62
N SER A 70 -6.02 4.01 -8.78
CA SER A 70 -4.79 4.23 -9.55
C SER A 70 -5.12 4.51 -11.02
N ALA A 71 -5.95 3.68 -11.64
CA ALA A 71 -6.37 3.85 -13.04
C ALA A 71 -7.05 5.20 -13.26
N TYR A 72 -7.94 5.62 -12.34
CA TYR A 72 -8.62 6.91 -12.40
C TYR A 72 -7.70 8.11 -12.33
N ASP A 73 -6.69 8.05 -11.46
CA ASP A 73 -5.70 9.11 -11.35
C ASP A 73 -4.84 9.18 -12.62
N LEU A 74 -4.39 8.03 -13.11
CA LEU A 74 -3.52 7.91 -14.26
C LEU A 74 -4.17 8.40 -15.56
N VAL A 75 -5.44 8.07 -15.84
CA VAL A 75 -6.09 8.56 -17.07
C VAL A 75 -6.25 10.09 -17.13
N ARG A 76 -6.26 10.75 -15.97
CA ARG A 76 -6.32 12.22 -15.86
C ARG A 76 -4.96 12.89 -16.03
N ASN A 77 -3.89 12.12 -16.07
CA ASN A 77 -2.55 12.65 -16.28
C ASN A 77 -2.27 12.82 -17.77
N ASP A 78 -1.91 14.05 -18.19
CA ASP A 78 -1.61 14.37 -19.59
C ASP A 78 -0.33 13.72 -20.12
N SER A 79 0.56 13.27 -19.24
CA SER A 79 1.74 12.47 -19.60
C SER A 79 1.42 11.00 -19.85
N VAL A 80 0.24 10.53 -19.40
CA VAL A 80 -0.21 9.15 -19.61
C VAL A 80 -1.10 9.10 -20.85
N GLU A 81 -0.61 8.38 -21.85
CA GLU A 81 -1.32 8.13 -23.11
C GLU A 81 -2.40 7.06 -22.92
N LYS A 82 -2.05 5.97 -22.23
CA LYS A 82 -2.90 4.79 -22.13
C LYS A 82 -2.74 4.09 -20.79
N VAL A 83 -3.87 3.63 -20.25
CA VAL A 83 -3.93 2.78 -19.06
C VAL A 83 -4.52 1.42 -19.45
N ILE A 84 -3.78 0.36 -19.19
CA ILE A 84 -4.27 -1.01 -19.35
C ILE A 84 -4.72 -1.47 -17.96
N VAL A 85 -6.00 -1.70 -17.76
CA VAL A 85 -6.53 -2.26 -16.51
C VAL A 85 -6.64 -3.77 -16.68
N ALA A 86 -5.98 -4.53 -15.82
CA ALA A 86 -5.94 -5.97 -15.94
C ALA A 86 -6.39 -6.68 -14.67
N ASP A 87 -7.16 -7.75 -14.84
CA ASP A 87 -7.64 -8.60 -13.76
C ASP A 87 -7.82 -10.04 -14.24
N ILE A 88 -7.87 -11.00 -13.32
CA ILE A 88 -8.21 -12.38 -13.65
C ILE A 88 -9.69 -12.51 -14.01
N ASP A 89 -10.55 -11.65 -13.45
CA ASP A 89 -11.95 -11.53 -13.84
C ASP A 89 -12.11 -10.48 -14.96
N PRO A 90 -12.41 -10.90 -16.21
CA PRO A 90 -12.61 -9.96 -17.32
C PRO A 90 -13.72 -8.93 -17.06
N LYS A 91 -14.72 -9.26 -16.24
CA LYS A 91 -15.84 -8.34 -15.96
C LYS A 91 -15.40 -7.19 -15.07
N CYS A 92 -14.57 -7.46 -14.05
CA CYS A 92 -14.10 -6.41 -13.16
C CYS A 92 -13.12 -5.48 -13.89
N ALA A 93 -12.17 -6.03 -14.70
CA ALA A 93 -11.31 -5.21 -15.55
C ALA A 93 -12.10 -4.36 -16.58
N GLY A 94 -13.07 -4.97 -17.26
CA GLY A 94 -13.96 -4.31 -18.22
C GLY A 94 -14.73 -3.15 -17.59
N SER A 95 -15.38 -3.40 -16.46
CA SER A 95 -16.17 -2.37 -15.76
C SER A 95 -15.33 -1.16 -15.34
N VAL A 96 -14.08 -1.37 -14.90
CA VAL A 96 -13.19 -0.27 -14.52
C VAL A 96 -12.72 0.49 -15.75
N ALA A 97 -12.29 -0.20 -16.82
CA ALA A 97 -11.83 0.46 -18.04
C ALA A 97 -12.95 1.31 -18.68
N ASP A 98 -14.17 0.78 -18.78
CA ASP A 98 -15.34 1.50 -19.29
C ASP A 98 -15.59 2.80 -18.52
N GLU A 99 -15.39 2.77 -17.20
CA GLU A 99 -15.57 3.93 -16.32
C GLU A 99 -14.47 5.00 -16.51
N MET A 100 -13.27 4.59 -16.92
CA MET A 100 -12.13 5.49 -17.14
C MET A 100 -12.11 6.15 -18.53
N GLY A 101 -12.94 5.67 -19.47
CA GLY A 101 -13.10 6.26 -20.80
C GLY A 101 -11.99 5.86 -21.79
N GLU A 102 -11.84 6.65 -22.86
CA GLU A 102 -11.07 6.26 -24.08
C GLU A 102 -9.59 5.96 -23.84
N LYS A 103 -8.98 6.49 -22.78
CA LYS A 103 -7.57 6.21 -22.43
C LYS A 103 -7.38 4.84 -21.79
N ALA A 104 -8.44 4.18 -21.34
CA ALA A 104 -8.36 2.90 -20.66
C ALA A 104 -8.76 1.73 -21.57
N GLU A 105 -8.03 0.62 -21.45
CA GLU A 105 -8.43 -0.66 -22.03
C GLU A 105 -8.40 -1.76 -20.97
N ALA A 106 -9.31 -2.72 -21.08
CA ALA A 106 -9.34 -3.89 -20.21
C ALA A 106 -8.54 -5.06 -20.80
N ARG A 107 -7.86 -5.83 -19.95
CA ARG A 107 -7.23 -7.11 -20.31
C ARG A 107 -7.45 -8.16 -19.24
N THR A 108 -7.59 -9.41 -19.66
CA THR A 108 -7.61 -10.55 -18.72
C THR A 108 -6.19 -11.04 -18.50
N ILE A 109 -5.67 -10.89 -17.29
CA ILE A 109 -4.33 -11.35 -16.92
C ILE A 109 -4.38 -12.02 -15.55
N ASP A 110 -3.87 -13.24 -15.48
CA ASP A 110 -3.58 -13.89 -14.20
C ASP A 110 -2.25 -13.35 -13.65
N GLY A 111 -2.32 -12.59 -12.55
CA GLY A 111 -1.17 -12.01 -11.86
C GLY A 111 -0.18 -13.02 -11.26
N THR A 112 -0.51 -14.32 -11.28
CA THR A 112 0.41 -15.39 -10.87
C THR A 112 1.11 -16.04 -12.07
N ASN A 113 0.67 -15.74 -13.30
CA ASN A 113 1.15 -16.37 -14.51
C ASN A 113 2.30 -15.58 -15.15
N LYS A 114 3.55 -15.99 -14.86
CA LYS A 114 4.77 -15.36 -15.38
C LYS A 114 4.78 -15.16 -16.90
N ALA A 115 4.23 -16.09 -17.68
CA ALA A 115 4.22 -15.99 -19.14
C ALA A 115 3.24 -14.92 -19.66
N GLN A 116 2.08 -14.78 -19.02
CA GLN A 116 1.15 -13.69 -19.34
C GLN A 116 1.71 -12.34 -18.92
N LEU A 117 2.29 -12.25 -17.71
CA LEU A 117 2.91 -11.04 -17.19
C LEU A 117 4.02 -10.53 -18.12
N LYS A 118 4.94 -11.39 -18.56
CA LYS A 118 6.02 -11.01 -19.49
C LYS A 118 5.50 -10.35 -20.75
N LYS A 119 4.50 -10.95 -21.39
CA LYS A 119 3.89 -10.42 -22.61
C LYS A 119 3.30 -9.03 -22.37
N ALA A 120 2.57 -8.88 -21.26
CA ALA A 120 1.93 -7.61 -20.93
C ALA A 120 2.94 -6.51 -20.55
N PHE A 121 4.00 -6.84 -19.81
CA PHE A 121 5.00 -5.87 -19.35
C PHE A 121 5.81 -5.31 -20.52
N GLN A 122 6.10 -6.15 -21.52
CA GLN A 122 6.79 -5.73 -22.76
C GLN A 122 6.00 -4.71 -23.60
N GLU A 123 4.71 -4.50 -23.33
CA GLU A 123 3.85 -3.56 -24.06
C GLU A 123 3.71 -2.19 -23.38
N VAL A 124 4.24 -2.02 -22.17
CA VAL A 124 4.07 -0.83 -21.34
C VAL A 124 5.40 -0.31 -20.79
N ASP A 125 5.41 0.94 -20.36
CA ASP A 125 6.58 1.58 -19.77
C ASP A 125 6.65 1.33 -18.25
N ALA A 126 5.50 1.23 -17.60
CA ALA A 126 5.41 1.00 -16.17
C ALA A 126 4.22 0.14 -15.76
N VAL A 127 4.33 -0.50 -14.60
CA VAL A 127 3.30 -1.33 -13.99
C VAL A 127 2.99 -0.82 -12.59
N VAL A 128 1.70 -0.70 -12.27
CA VAL A 128 1.18 -0.57 -10.91
C VAL A 128 0.63 -1.94 -10.49
N SER A 129 1.30 -2.61 -9.55
CA SER A 129 0.83 -3.86 -8.97
C SER A 129 -0.09 -3.56 -7.77
N ALA A 130 -1.41 -3.60 -8.02
CA ALA A 130 -2.45 -3.39 -7.02
C ALA A 130 -3.16 -4.70 -6.64
N ILE A 131 -2.44 -5.83 -6.69
CA ILE A 131 -2.92 -7.15 -6.25
C ILE A 131 -2.20 -7.61 -4.97
N SER A 132 -2.46 -8.85 -4.51
CA SER A 132 -1.90 -9.37 -3.26
C SER A 132 -0.36 -9.30 -3.23
N TYR A 133 0.19 -8.91 -2.07
CA TYR A 133 1.64 -8.79 -1.85
C TYR A 133 2.42 -10.08 -2.16
N ASN A 134 1.76 -11.24 -2.12
CA ASN A 134 2.35 -12.56 -2.39
C ASN A 134 3.01 -12.67 -3.78
N VAL A 135 2.62 -11.82 -4.74
CA VAL A 135 3.19 -11.83 -6.09
C VAL A 135 4.18 -10.67 -6.36
N ASN A 136 4.39 -9.75 -5.41
CA ASN A 136 5.21 -8.56 -5.66
C ASN A 136 6.65 -8.92 -6.04
N LEU A 137 7.22 -9.98 -5.45
CA LEU A 137 8.54 -10.49 -5.85
C LEU A 137 8.54 -11.02 -7.29
N LEU A 138 7.54 -11.82 -7.67
CA LEU A 138 7.39 -12.31 -9.05
C LEU A 138 7.27 -11.14 -10.03
N HIS A 139 6.45 -10.14 -9.71
CA HIS A 139 6.28 -8.95 -10.54
C HIS A 139 7.59 -8.17 -10.68
N THR A 140 8.36 -8.05 -9.60
CA THR A 140 9.68 -7.41 -9.59
C THR A 140 10.66 -8.15 -10.50
N GLU A 141 10.71 -9.48 -10.43
CA GLU A 141 11.53 -10.28 -11.34
C GLU A 141 11.13 -10.10 -12.81
N VAL A 142 9.82 -10.08 -13.11
CA VAL A 142 9.33 -9.88 -14.48
C VAL A 142 9.63 -8.48 -14.97
N ALA A 143 9.44 -7.45 -14.13
CA ALA A 143 9.79 -6.07 -14.42
C ALA A 143 11.26 -5.92 -14.83
N ILE A 144 12.17 -6.46 -14.02
CA ILE A 144 13.62 -6.46 -14.33
C ILE A 144 13.90 -7.23 -15.63
N GLU A 145 13.29 -8.39 -15.82
CA GLU A 145 13.53 -9.22 -17.01
C GLU A 145 13.01 -8.56 -18.30
N THR A 146 11.95 -7.77 -18.22
CA THR A 146 11.30 -7.13 -19.37
C THR A 146 11.75 -5.69 -19.62
N GLY A 147 12.53 -5.10 -18.69
CA GLY A 147 12.94 -3.70 -18.78
C GLY A 147 11.84 -2.72 -18.41
N THR A 148 10.80 -3.16 -17.69
CA THR A 148 9.60 -2.38 -17.39
C THR A 148 9.63 -1.86 -15.95
N HIS A 149 9.32 -0.58 -15.73
CA HIS A 149 9.28 -0.01 -14.38
C HIS A 149 8.10 -0.57 -13.55
N LEU A 150 8.26 -0.60 -12.23
CA LEU A 150 7.25 -1.19 -11.34
C LEU A 150 7.09 -0.37 -10.06
N CYS A 151 5.85 -0.16 -9.64
CA CYS A 151 5.54 0.08 -8.24
C CYS A 151 4.45 -0.88 -7.76
N ASP A 152 4.45 -1.18 -6.47
CA ASP A 152 3.41 -1.97 -5.81
C ASP A 152 2.93 -1.26 -4.54
N LEU A 153 1.85 -1.75 -3.95
CA LEU A 153 1.23 -1.15 -2.76
C LEU A 153 1.71 -1.77 -1.44
N GLY A 154 2.76 -2.60 -1.48
CA GLY A 154 3.29 -3.25 -0.29
C GLY A 154 2.41 -4.37 0.26
N GLY A 155 2.55 -4.61 1.57
CA GLY A 155 1.70 -5.53 2.34
C GLY A 155 2.45 -6.56 3.19
N ASN A 156 3.76 -6.71 3.00
CA ASN A 156 4.62 -7.49 3.88
C ASN A 156 6.08 -7.05 3.79
N PHE A 157 6.70 -6.75 4.95
CA PHE A 157 8.07 -6.25 4.99
C PHE A 157 9.11 -7.27 4.47
N LYS A 158 8.92 -8.57 4.68
CA LYS A 158 9.86 -9.59 4.18
C LYS A 158 9.84 -9.68 2.66
N VAL A 159 8.67 -9.47 2.04
CA VAL A 159 8.58 -9.42 0.58
C VAL A 159 9.32 -8.19 0.05
N VAL A 160 9.18 -7.05 0.72
CA VAL A 160 9.94 -5.84 0.40
C VAL A 160 11.44 -6.07 0.56
N GLU A 161 11.90 -6.75 1.61
CA GLU A 161 13.31 -7.14 1.75
C GLU A 161 13.78 -7.96 0.55
N SER A 162 13.03 -9.00 0.14
CA SER A 162 13.37 -9.80 -1.05
C SER A 162 13.38 -8.98 -2.35
N GLN A 163 12.51 -7.97 -2.48
CA GLN A 163 12.53 -7.07 -3.64
C GLN A 163 13.78 -6.17 -3.62
N LEU A 164 14.17 -5.66 -2.45
CA LEU A 164 15.37 -4.83 -2.28
C LEU A 164 16.67 -5.61 -2.54
N GLU A 165 16.70 -6.92 -2.29
CA GLU A 165 17.83 -7.79 -2.68
C GLU A 165 18.07 -7.83 -4.20
N LEU A 166 17.09 -7.43 -5.01
CA LEU A 166 17.20 -7.36 -6.47
C LEU A 166 17.73 -6.01 -6.98
N ASP A 167 18.11 -5.08 -6.10
CA ASP A 167 18.57 -3.71 -6.45
C ASP A 167 19.67 -3.69 -7.53
N SER A 168 20.72 -4.50 -7.39
CA SER A 168 21.80 -4.55 -8.39
C SER A 168 21.29 -5.00 -9.76
N LYS A 169 20.40 -6.02 -9.80
CA LYS A 169 19.83 -6.50 -11.06
C LYS A 169 18.92 -5.47 -11.71
N ALA A 170 18.14 -4.75 -10.91
CA ALA A 170 17.28 -3.66 -11.39
C ALA A 170 18.11 -2.52 -11.99
N LYS A 171 19.20 -2.13 -11.31
CA LYS A 171 20.16 -1.13 -11.82
C LYS A 171 20.82 -1.56 -13.12
N ASP A 172 21.29 -2.81 -13.21
CA ASP A 172 21.90 -3.35 -14.42
C ASP A 172 20.92 -3.38 -15.61
N ALA A 173 19.63 -3.63 -15.34
CA ALA A 173 18.57 -3.60 -16.35
C ALA A 173 18.04 -2.19 -16.66
N GLY A 174 18.47 -1.15 -15.94
CA GLY A 174 17.94 0.21 -16.08
C GLY A 174 16.49 0.36 -15.61
N VAL A 175 16.02 -0.52 -14.71
CA VAL A 175 14.64 -0.57 -14.23
C VAL A 175 14.52 0.06 -12.84
N ILE A 176 13.53 0.93 -12.67
CA ILE A 176 13.13 1.45 -11.37
C ILE A 176 12.00 0.58 -10.80
N VAL A 177 12.21 0.09 -9.58
CA VAL A 177 11.21 -0.63 -8.78
C VAL A 177 11.00 0.12 -7.47
N VAL A 178 9.75 0.48 -7.17
CA VAL A 178 9.37 1.19 -5.93
C VAL A 178 8.32 0.38 -5.17
N PRO A 179 8.74 -0.50 -4.25
CA PRO A 179 7.82 -1.18 -3.35
C PRO A 179 7.11 -0.19 -2.40
N ASP A 180 6.03 -0.65 -1.76
CA ASP A 180 5.35 0.10 -0.70
C ASP A 180 4.86 1.51 -1.13
N SER A 181 4.38 1.67 -2.36
CA SER A 181 3.86 2.94 -2.90
C SER A 181 2.39 3.19 -2.53
N GLY A 182 2.00 2.85 -1.30
CA GLY A 182 0.64 3.00 -0.78
C GLY A 182 0.45 4.22 0.13
N LEU A 183 -0.50 4.11 1.07
CA LEU A 183 -0.69 5.10 2.14
C LEU A 183 0.35 4.90 3.26
N ALA A 184 0.33 3.72 3.88
CA ALA A 184 1.18 3.33 4.99
C ALA A 184 1.44 1.82 4.93
N PRO A 185 2.62 1.37 4.46
CA PRO A 185 3.76 2.19 4.03
C PRO A 185 3.54 2.90 2.68
N GLY A 186 4.32 3.96 2.45
CA GLY A 186 4.35 4.76 1.23
C GLY A 186 4.27 6.26 1.50
N MET A 187 3.10 6.84 1.29
CA MET A 187 2.83 8.26 1.49
C MET A 187 3.31 8.78 2.85
N VAL A 188 3.01 8.06 3.93
CA VAL A 188 3.46 8.44 5.28
C VAL A 188 4.98 8.43 5.42
N ASN A 189 5.68 7.55 4.69
CA ASN A 189 7.13 7.46 4.71
C ASN A 189 7.76 8.66 4.03
N VAL A 190 7.23 9.06 2.87
CA VAL A 190 7.72 10.23 2.13
C VAL A 190 7.48 11.51 2.92
N ILE A 191 6.28 11.69 3.50
CA ILE A 191 5.98 12.85 4.35
C ILE A 191 6.89 12.87 5.59
N THR A 192 7.14 11.70 6.19
CA THR A 192 8.04 11.60 7.35
C THR A 192 9.46 11.99 7.00
N ARG A 193 9.97 11.53 5.86
CA ARG A 193 11.29 11.92 5.37
C ARG A 193 11.39 13.43 5.19
N GLU A 194 10.42 14.04 4.51
CA GLU A 194 10.38 15.48 4.29
C GLU A 194 10.38 16.25 5.63
N ALA A 195 9.54 15.84 6.58
CA ALA A 195 9.46 16.46 7.90
C ALA A 195 10.79 16.35 8.68
N ILE A 196 11.52 15.24 8.52
CA ILE A 196 12.84 15.07 9.12
C ILE A 196 13.87 15.99 8.47
N GLU A 197 13.87 16.08 7.14
CA GLU A 197 14.80 16.94 6.39
C GLU A 197 14.53 18.44 6.60
N TYR A 198 13.30 18.81 6.94
CA TYR A 198 12.92 20.19 7.25
C TYR A 198 13.46 20.69 8.60
N LEU A 199 13.73 19.80 9.55
CA LEU A 199 14.15 20.16 10.91
C LEU A 199 15.66 20.02 11.08
N ASP A 200 16.28 20.94 11.84
CA ASP A 200 17.72 20.86 12.16
C ASP A 200 18.09 19.60 12.95
N ARG A 201 17.16 19.13 13.80
CA ARG A 201 17.35 17.98 14.67
C ARG A 201 16.01 17.31 15.00
N VAL A 202 15.95 16.00 14.83
CA VAL A 202 14.79 15.17 15.19
C VAL A 202 15.18 14.16 16.27
N GLU A 203 14.60 14.30 17.46
CA GLU A 203 14.80 13.31 18.53
C GLU A 203 13.90 12.09 18.35
N SER A 204 12.64 12.30 17.96
CA SER A 204 11.66 11.24 17.87
C SER A 204 10.66 11.46 16.74
N VAL A 205 10.26 10.36 16.09
CA VAL A 205 9.21 10.31 15.08
C VAL A 205 8.09 9.40 15.56
N LYS A 206 6.86 9.90 15.47
CA LYS A 206 5.68 9.22 15.98
C LYS A 206 4.59 9.19 14.90
N LEU A 207 4.49 8.10 14.16
CA LEU A 207 3.49 7.92 13.10
C LEU A 207 2.18 7.35 13.67
N ARG A 208 1.07 8.09 13.56
CA ARG A 208 -0.28 7.68 14.00
C ARG A 208 -1.21 7.72 12.79
N VAL A 209 -1.64 6.56 12.30
CA VAL A 209 -2.36 6.46 11.01
C VAL A 209 -3.65 5.68 11.18
N GLY A 210 -4.75 6.16 10.61
CA GLY A 210 -6.04 5.47 10.68
C GLY A 210 -6.90 5.68 9.45
N GLY A 211 -7.34 4.58 8.84
CA GLY A 211 -8.50 4.56 7.94
C GLY A 211 -9.75 4.24 8.75
N LEU A 212 -10.59 5.24 9.00
CA LEU A 212 -11.76 5.13 9.87
C LEU A 212 -13.06 5.26 9.07
N GLN A 213 -14.07 4.49 9.45
CA GLN A 213 -15.43 4.71 8.98
C GLN A 213 -15.91 6.08 9.46
N GLN A 214 -16.58 6.84 8.59
CA GLN A 214 -17.29 8.05 9.01
C GLN A 214 -18.44 7.70 9.96
N GLU A 215 -19.09 6.56 9.73
CA GLU A 215 -20.14 5.99 10.59
C GLU A 215 -19.69 4.60 11.09
N PRO A 216 -19.12 4.51 12.31
CA PRO A 216 -18.66 3.23 12.85
C PRO A 216 -19.80 2.22 13.05
N ARG A 217 -19.57 0.98 12.59
CA ARG A 217 -20.54 -0.12 12.70
C ARG A 217 -20.05 -1.21 13.65
N PRO A 218 -20.77 -1.49 14.76
CA PRO A 218 -20.45 -2.61 15.64
C PRO A 218 -20.46 -3.96 14.91
N PRO A 219 -19.76 -5.00 15.42
CA PRO A 219 -19.05 -5.02 16.70
C PRO A 219 -17.61 -4.51 16.61
N LEU A 220 -17.00 -4.46 15.43
CA LEU A 220 -15.59 -4.07 15.27
C LEU A 220 -15.39 -2.57 15.03
N ASN A 221 -16.42 -1.81 14.64
CA ASN A 221 -16.29 -0.41 14.24
C ASN A 221 -15.21 -0.23 13.17
N TYR A 222 -15.20 -1.15 12.20
CA TYR A 222 -14.18 -1.25 11.16
C TYR A 222 -14.84 -1.55 9.80
N ALA A 223 -14.29 -0.99 8.73
CA ALA A 223 -14.62 -1.35 7.36
C ALA A 223 -13.42 -2.04 6.74
N LEU A 224 -13.67 -3.15 6.03
CA LEU A 224 -12.64 -3.80 5.25
C LEU A 224 -12.33 -2.96 4.00
N ILE A 225 -11.26 -2.18 4.06
CA ILE A 225 -10.83 -1.25 3.00
C ILE A 225 -9.58 -1.71 2.24
N PHE A 226 -8.98 -2.84 2.64
CA PHE A 226 -7.87 -3.52 1.97
C PHE A 226 -7.92 -5.03 2.29
N SER A 227 -6.95 -5.82 1.84
CA SER A 227 -6.97 -7.28 1.99
C SER A 227 -7.02 -7.73 3.46
N VAL A 228 -7.84 -8.73 3.77
CA VAL A 228 -7.92 -9.30 5.12
C VAL A 228 -6.61 -9.94 5.54
N GLU A 229 -5.89 -10.56 4.60
CA GLU A 229 -4.58 -11.15 4.85
C GLU A 229 -3.59 -10.09 5.35
N GLY A 230 -3.55 -8.92 4.70
CA GLY A 230 -2.73 -7.80 5.13
C GLY A 230 -3.16 -7.28 6.51
N LEU A 231 -4.46 -7.17 6.75
CA LEU A 231 -5.00 -6.74 8.05
C LEU A 231 -4.58 -7.67 9.19
N ILE A 232 -4.61 -8.98 8.97
CA ILE A 232 -4.17 -9.94 9.98
C ILE A 232 -2.65 -9.85 10.19
N ASN A 233 -1.87 -9.63 9.13
CA ASN A 233 -0.42 -9.44 9.25
C ASN A 233 -0.09 -8.21 10.13
N GLU A 234 -0.78 -7.08 9.92
CA GLU A 234 -0.62 -5.85 10.72
C GLU A 234 -0.81 -6.09 12.23
N TYR A 235 -1.76 -6.97 12.58
CA TYR A 235 -2.13 -7.26 13.95
C TYR A 235 -1.35 -8.39 14.61
N LYS A 236 -0.55 -9.14 13.84
CA LYS A 236 0.13 -10.34 14.33
C LYS A 236 1.65 -10.30 14.21
N GLU A 237 2.19 -9.63 13.20
CA GLU A 237 3.64 -9.61 13.01
C GLU A 237 4.34 -8.65 14.01
N PRO A 238 5.61 -8.92 14.36
CA PRO A 238 6.40 -8.01 15.18
C PRO A 238 6.53 -6.62 14.54
N CYS A 239 6.47 -5.57 15.37
CA CYS A 239 6.56 -4.18 14.94
C CYS A 239 8.02 -3.70 15.01
N MET A 240 8.64 -3.41 13.87
CA MET A 240 10.00 -2.83 13.84
C MET A 240 9.95 -1.36 14.27
N VAL A 241 10.74 -1.01 15.29
CA VAL A 241 10.80 0.35 15.84
C VAL A 241 12.26 0.77 16.06
N LEU A 242 12.49 2.08 16.22
CA LEU A 242 13.72 2.59 16.81
C LEU A 242 13.49 2.93 18.28
N ARG A 243 14.43 2.48 19.12
CA ARG A 243 14.56 2.87 20.52
C ARG A 243 16.02 3.19 20.80
N ASN A 244 16.29 4.39 21.32
CA ASN A 244 17.66 4.88 21.54
C ASN A 244 18.59 4.70 20.32
N GLY A 245 18.08 4.91 19.11
CA GLY A 245 18.83 4.81 17.85
C GLY A 245 19.07 3.38 17.37
N GLN A 246 18.54 2.37 18.05
CA GLN A 246 18.71 0.97 17.70
C GLN A 246 17.39 0.34 17.27
N ILE A 247 17.47 -0.59 16.31
CA ILE A 247 16.33 -1.39 15.88
C ILE A 247 15.91 -2.29 17.03
N LYS A 248 14.61 -2.27 17.33
CA LYS A 248 13.93 -3.18 18.25
C LYS A 248 12.67 -3.70 17.58
N PHE A 249 12.19 -4.84 18.08
CA PHE A 249 10.90 -5.39 17.69
C PHE A 249 10.00 -5.39 18.92
N GLU A 250 8.83 -4.78 18.78
CA GLU A 250 7.78 -4.76 19.79
C GLU A 250 6.63 -5.67 19.35
N GLU A 251 5.89 -6.19 20.32
CA GLU A 251 4.66 -6.95 20.04
C GLU A 251 3.63 -6.05 19.34
N PRO A 252 2.78 -6.59 18.46
CA PRO A 252 1.61 -5.89 17.96
C PRO A 252 0.50 -5.85 19.02
N LEU A 253 -0.51 -4.99 18.81
CA LEU A 253 -1.69 -4.87 19.66
C LEU A 253 -1.36 -4.60 21.15
N VAL A 254 -0.26 -3.89 21.40
CA VAL A 254 0.12 -3.36 22.73
C VAL A 254 0.48 -1.89 22.62
N GLY A 255 0.85 -1.27 23.75
CA GLY A 255 1.23 0.14 23.78
C GLY A 255 0.06 1.07 23.48
N PHE A 256 -1.13 0.76 24.01
CA PHE A 256 -2.35 1.55 23.78
C PHE A 256 -2.16 3.02 24.19
N GLU A 257 -2.51 3.91 23.28
CA GLU A 257 -2.59 5.36 23.46
C GLU A 257 -4.04 5.79 23.28
N GLU A 258 -4.49 6.74 24.10
CA GLU A 258 -5.73 7.46 23.86
C GLU A 258 -5.41 8.74 23.10
N ILE A 259 -6.10 8.96 21.97
CA ILE A 259 -5.90 10.14 21.13
C ILE A 259 -7.25 10.78 20.88
N THR A 260 -7.35 12.10 21.05
CA THR A 260 -8.59 12.84 20.81
C THR A 260 -8.41 13.79 19.62
N PHE A 261 -9.33 13.69 18.66
CA PHE A 261 -9.46 14.60 17.55
C PHE A 261 -10.70 15.48 17.73
N PRO A 262 -10.75 16.66 17.09
CA PRO A 262 -11.97 17.43 16.98
C PRO A 262 -13.13 16.62 16.37
N ALA A 263 -14.35 17.15 16.49
CA ALA A 263 -15.50 16.59 15.79
C ALA A 263 -15.21 16.45 14.27
N PRO A 264 -15.67 15.37 13.61
CA PRO A 264 -16.62 14.37 14.13
C PRO A 264 -15.99 13.18 14.86
N TYR A 265 -14.66 13.09 14.95
CA TYR A 265 -13.98 11.85 15.37
C TYR A 265 -13.96 11.63 16.88
N GLY A 266 -13.72 12.70 17.65
CA GLY A 266 -13.66 12.60 19.11
C GLY A 266 -12.54 11.68 19.61
N LYS A 267 -12.85 10.85 20.60
CA LYS A 267 -11.89 9.97 21.28
C LYS A 267 -11.66 8.67 20.51
N LEU A 268 -10.40 8.36 20.25
CA LEU A 268 -9.91 7.20 19.54
C LEU A 268 -8.81 6.49 20.36
N GLU A 269 -8.43 5.30 19.92
CA GLU A 269 -7.30 4.55 20.45
C GLU A 269 -6.24 4.32 19.37
N ALA A 270 -4.97 4.25 19.76
CA ALA A 270 -3.88 3.84 18.88
C ALA A 270 -3.01 2.78 19.54
N PHE A 271 -2.51 1.82 18.77
CA PHE A 271 -1.70 0.71 19.27
C PHE A 271 -0.72 0.22 18.21
N ASN A 272 0.29 -0.53 18.64
CA ASN A 272 1.34 -1.05 17.75
C ASN A 272 0.76 -1.98 16.69
N THR A 273 1.16 -1.76 15.44
CA THR A 273 0.85 -2.64 14.30
C THR A 273 2.07 -2.69 13.38
N SER A 274 2.29 -3.84 12.73
CA SER A 274 3.42 -4.03 11.84
C SER A 274 3.22 -3.34 10.48
N GLY A 275 4.26 -3.35 9.65
CA GLY A 275 4.20 -2.97 8.23
C GLY A 275 4.24 -1.46 7.95
N GLY A 276 3.50 -0.65 8.71
CA GLY A 276 3.27 0.76 8.39
C GLY A 276 4.52 1.65 8.31
N THR A 277 5.63 1.28 8.96
CA THR A 277 6.91 2.00 8.84
C THR A 277 7.76 1.57 7.65
N SER A 278 7.54 0.37 7.12
CA SER A 278 8.47 -0.32 6.21
C SER A 278 9.94 -0.07 6.60
N THR A 279 10.74 0.49 5.69
CA THR A 279 12.18 0.71 5.81
C THR A 279 12.59 1.90 6.69
N LEU A 280 11.67 2.75 7.16
CA LEU A 280 12.03 3.94 7.96
C LEU A 280 12.95 3.64 9.15
N PRO A 281 12.73 2.58 9.98
CA PRO A 281 13.62 2.27 11.09
C PRO A 281 15.03 1.90 10.60
N LEU A 282 15.15 1.26 9.44
CA LEU A 282 16.44 0.95 8.83
C LEU A 282 17.15 2.23 8.35
N THR A 283 16.43 3.09 7.64
CA THR A 283 16.95 4.34 7.06
C THR A 283 17.49 5.31 8.12
N TYR A 284 16.82 5.37 9.26
CA TYR A 284 17.12 6.32 10.34
C TYR A 284 17.81 5.71 11.56
N LYS A 285 18.22 4.43 11.48
CA LYS A 285 19.03 3.78 12.51
C LYS A 285 20.28 4.62 12.81
N GLY A 286 20.52 4.89 14.09
CA GLY A 286 21.63 5.72 14.56
C GLY A 286 21.50 7.23 14.29
N LYS A 287 20.46 7.67 13.57
CA LYS A 287 20.20 9.10 13.26
C LYS A 287 19.09 9.69 14.11
N ILE A 288 18.05 8.91 14.40
CA ILE A 288 16.90 9.30 15.24
C ILE A 288 16.86 8.38 16.45
N LYS A 289 16.55 8.92 17.64
CA LYS A 289 16.51 8.09 18.86
C LYS A 289 15.31 7.16 18.86
N ASP A 290 14.11 7.71 18.65
CA ASP A 290 12.88 6.94 18.74
C ASP A 290 12.02 7.09 17.48
N LEU A 291 11.57 5.97 16.91
CA LEU A 291 10.66 5.95 15.77
C LEU A 291 9.67 4.80 15.94
N ASP A 292 8.38 5.10 16.00
CA ASP A 292 7.33 4.08 16.03
C ASP A 292 6.10 4.46 15.21
N TYR A 293 5.33 3.42 14.91
CA TYR A 293 4.08 3.48 14.18
C TYR A 293 2.97 2.84 15.00
N LYS A 294 1.83 3.53 15.05
CA LYS A 294 0.62 3.03 15.67
C LYS A 294 -0.57 3.27 14.76
N THR A 295 -1.43 2.27 14.70
CA THR A 295 -2.68 2.34 13.97
C THR A 295 -3.77 2.92 14.87
N ILE A 296 -4.47 3.94 14.38
CA ILE A 296 -5.62 4.56 15.03
C ILE A 296 -6.90 3.77 14.69
N ARG A 297 -7.72 3.49 15.71
CA ARG A 297 -9.03 2.84 15.62
C ARG A 297 -10.04 3.47 16.58
N TYR A 298 -11.31 3.13 16.38
CA TYR A 298 -12.35 3.44 17.35
C TYR A 298 -12.14 2.65 18.66
N PRO A 299 -12.51 3.22 19.82
CA PRO A 299 -12.28 2.59 21.12
C PRO A 299 -12.80 1.16 21.22
N GLY A 300 -11.98 0.29 21.80
CA GLY A 300 -12.26 -1.12 22.04
C GLY A 300 -12.02 -2.04 20.83
N HIS A 301 -11.62 -1.52 19.67
CA HIS A 301 -11.26 -2.35 18.51
C HIS A 301 -10.01 -3.18 18.78
N GLY A 302 -8.92 -2.55 19.21
CA GLY A 302 -7.63 -3.20 19.44
C GLY A 302 -7.70 -4.28 20.50
N HIS A 303 -8.49 -4.10 21.57
CA HIS A 303 -8.70 -5.15 22.58
C HIS A 303 -9.47 -6.36 22.02
N LYS A 304 -10.43 -6.15 21.12
CA LYS A 304 -11.13 -7.25 20.41
C LYS A 304 -10.16 -8.00 19.51
N MET A 305 -9.36 -7.28 18.70
CA MET A 305 -8.36 -7.91 17.85
C MET A 305 -7.28 -8.63 18.66
N TRP A 306 -6.87 -8.07 19.79
CA TRP A 306 -5.91 -8.70 20.71
C TRP A 306 -6.46 -10.00 21.26
N THR A 307 -7.75 -10.04 21.59
CA THR A 307 -8.43 -11.26 22.05
C THR A 307 -8.41 -12.33 20.95
N LEU A 308 -8.78 -11.97 19.71
CA LEU A 308 -8.74 -12.90 18.57
C LEU A 308 -7.31 -13.44 18.32
N MET A 309 -6.31 -12.56 18.42
CA MET A 309 -4.90 -12.95 18.30
C MET A 309 -4.49 -13.94 19.40
N LYS A 310 -4.79 -13.64 20.67
CA LYS A 310 -4.40 -14.48 21.81
C LYS A 310 -5.15 -15.81 21.88
N LEU A 311 -6.33 -15.91 21.27
CA LEU A 311 -7.06 -17.16 21.10
C LEU A 311 -6.53 -18.02 19.94
N GLY A 312 -5.54 -17.55 19.18
CA GLY A 312 -4.96 -18.28 18.05
C GLY A 312 -5.78 -18.20 16.77
N LEU A 313 -6.81 -17.36 16.70
CA LEU A 313 -7.65 -17.22 15.49
C LEU A 313 -6.92 -16.58 14.31
N MET A 314 -5.73 -16.00 14.54
CA MET A 314 -4.85 -15.47 13.52
C MET A 314 -3.72 -16.45 13.14
N ASP A 315 -3.75 -17.69 13.65
CA ASP A 315 -2.73 -18.70 13.39
C ASP A 315 -2.91 -19.45 12.07
N GLY A 316 -1.81 -19.56 11.33
CA GLY A 316 -1.74 -20.26 10.04
C GLY A 316 -1.45 -21.76 10.17
N ASN A 317 -1.12 -22.23 11.37
CA ASN A 317 -0.93 -23.66 11.64
C ASN A 317 -2.30 -24.34 11.72
N SER A 318 -2.42 -25.55 11.17
CA SER A 318 -3.65 -26.33 11.33
C SER A 318 -3.80 -26.81 12.77
N ILE A 319 -5.05 -26.87 13.23
CA ILE A 319 -5.46 -27.50 14.47
C ILE A 319 -6.51 -28.57 14.16
N LYS A 320 -6.53 -29.62 14.97
CA LYS A 320 -7.55 -30.67 14.88
C LYS A 320 -8.78 -30.29 15.70
N VAL A 321 -9.93 -30.21 15.03
CA VAL A 321 -11.26 -30.05 15.65
C VAL A 321 -12.05 -31.30 15.31
N ASP A 322 -12.27 -32.15 16.31
CA ASP A 322 -12.80 -33.51 16.15
C ASP A 322 -11.99 -34.32 15.12
N GLU A 323 -12.57 -34.63 13.96
CA GLU A 323 -11.91 -35.39 12.88
C GLU A 323 -11.41 -34.50 11.73
N THR A 324 -11.56 -33.17 11.83
CA THR A 324 -11.22 -32.23 10.75
C THR A 324 -10.02 -31.35 11.10
N GLU A 325 -9.09 -31.21 10.16
CA GLU A 325 -8.01 -30.23 10.22
C GLU A 325 -8.53 -28.85 9.79
N VAL A 326 -8.36 -27.85 10.63
CA VAL A 326 -8.83 -26.48 10.40
C VAL A 326 -7.66 -25.51 10.57
N VAL A 327 -7.52 -24.56 9.65
CA VAL A 327 -6.58 -23.43 9.81
C VAL A 327 -7.36 -22.24 10.38
N PRO A 328 -7.19 -21.87 11.66
CA PRO A 328 -7.99 -20.83 12.31
C PRO A 328 -7.98 -19.50 11.55
N ARG A 329 -6.81 -19.10 11.05
CA ARG A 329 -6.65 -17.88 10.23
C ARG A 329 -7.57 -17.87 9.01
N ARG A 330 -7.71 -18.99 8.29
CA ARG A 330 -8.57 -19.07 7.09
C ARG A 330 -10.06 -18.93 7.46
N VAL A 331 -10.46 -19.46 8.62
CA VAL A 331 -11.81 -19.26 9.14
C VAL A 331 -12.04 -17.78 9.47
N LEU A 332 -11.11 -17.15 10.21
CA LEU A 332 -11.21 -15.73 10.56
C LEU A 332 -11.24 -14.84 9.33
N GLU A 333 -10.38 -15.09 8.33
CA GLU A 333 -10.37 -14.38 7.05
C GLU A 333 -11.75 -14.43 6.40
N THR A 334 -12.31 -15.64 6.24
CA THR A 334 -13.64 -15.86 5.66
C THR A 334 -14.75 -15.15 6.43
N LEU A 335 -14.63 -15.03 7.75
CA LEU A 335 -15.62 -14.34 8.59
C LEU A 335 -15.53 -12.81 8.51
N LEU A 336 -14.33 -12.27 8.30
CA LEU A 336 -14.10 -10.82 8.17
C LEU A 336 -14.43 -10.29 6.77
N GLU A 337 -14.48 -11.14 5.75
CA GLU A 337 -14.88 -10.78 4.38
C GLU A 337 -16.41 -10.63 4.20
N LYS A 338 -17.21 -11.02 5.19
CA LYS A 338 -18.68 -10.93 5.16
C LYS A 338 -19.18 -9.53 5.52
#